data_AF-A0A0D8XDX1-F1
#
_entry.id   AF-A0A0D8XDX1-F1
#
_cell.length_a   1.000
_cell.length_b   1.000
_cell.length_c   1.000
_cell.angle_alpha   90.00
_cell.angle_beta   90.00
_cell.angle_gamma   90.00
#
_symmetry.space_group_name_H-M   'P 1'
#
loop_
_entity.id
_entity.type
_entity.pdbx_description
1 polymer ?
#
loop_
_entity_poly.entity_id
_entity_poly.type
_entity_poly.pdbx_seq_one_letter_code
_entity_poly.pdbx_strand_id
1 'polypeptide(L)'
;MVSMSICIEECAGLLSDYLQDTFNRVTKSDQIIQLYSEFVEAELFDPRDELKRSKNAVESYLRRRAEFAYKAKVSLEVRELMNASDEEVNDPKSKSFIRFMSAKQGNDATTIYVHDHTLRKTKVNETRNFSLAANANFYSLPTSSIASAVHIPTPLYDRNPELLRKIKWSEIDEVYRTHREETRDLAFQLFCSESGYMRFFPAASWFWDNHVDHLDLFDCRNTQWYINAATNSKNVLIMLDMSGSMLGQRYEIAKQTTEAILETLSHNDYFNIMPVSSLELF
;
A
#
# COMPACT_ATOMS: atom_id res chain seq x y z
N MET A 1 53.45 47.69 22.12
CA MET A 1 52.31 46.75 21.95
C MET A 1 50.98 47.48 21.75
N VAL A 2 50.65 48.51 22.56
CA VAL A 2 49.38 49.27 22.44
C VAL A 2 49.24 50.06 21.12
N SER A 3 50.31 50.71 20.65
CA SER A 3 50.28 51.52 19.41
C SER A 3 50.11 50.69 18.12
N MET A 4 50.53 49.41 18.12
CA MET A 4 50.39 48.53 16.96
C MET A 4 48.96 47.96 16.84
N SER A 5 48.26 47.84 17.96
CA SER A 5 46.85 47.39 18.01
C SER A 5 45.91 48.44 17.43
N ILE A 6 46.16 49.72 17.75
CA ILE A 6 45.35 50.86 17.26
C ILE A 6 45.44 50.99 15.73
N CYS A 7 46.64 50.78 15.17
CA CYS A 7 46.86 50.84 13.72
C CYS A 7 46.18 49.69 12.96
N ILE A 8 46.09 48.50 13.56
CA ILE A 8 45.37 47.36 12.98
C ILE A 8 43.86 47.61 12.97
N GLU A 9 43.31 48.18 14.05
CA GLU A 9 41.88 48.55 14.11
C GLU A 9 41.53 49.62 13.07
N GLU A 10 42.39 50.62 12.89
CA GLU A 10 42.17 51.70 11.92
C GLU A 10 42.25 51.18 10.47
N CYS A 11 43.21 50.29 10.16
CA CYS A 11 43.30 49.60 8.87
C CYS A 11 42.12 48.67 8.61
N ALA A 12 41.64 47.94 9.63
CA ALA A 12 40.48 47.06 9.51
C ALA A 12 39.20 47.86 9.26
N GLY A 13 39.05 49.03 9.90
CA GLY A 13 37.94 49.95 9.64
C GLY A 13 37.95 50.46 8.19
N LEU A 14 39.10 50.97 7.72
CA LEU A 14 39.25 51.45 6.34
C LEU A 14 38.99 50.36 5.29
N LEU A 15 39.48 49.14 5.53
CA LEU A 15 39.23 48.01 4.64
C LEU A 15 37.74 47.62 4.65
N SER A 16 37.09 47.63 5.82
CA SER A 16 35.66 47.37 5.96
C SER A 16 34.83 48.38 5.17
N ASP A 17 35.14 49.67 5.29
CA ASP A 17 34.42 50.74 4.59
C ASP A 17 34.60 50.61 3.06
N TYR A 18 35.83 50.31 2.62
CA TYR A 18 36.11 50.11 1.20
C TYR A 18 35.41 48.88 0.63
N LEU A 19 35.37 47.78 1.38
CA LEU A 19 34.63 46.58 1.01
C LEU A 19 33.13 46.88 0.94
N GLN A 20 32.57 47.57 1.94
CA GLN A 20 31.15 47.92 1.97
C GLN A 20 30.75 48.81 0.79
N ASP A 21 31.56 49.82 0.46
CA ASP A 21 31.33 50.69 -0.71
C ASP A 21 31.42 49.90 -2.03
N THR A 22 32.44 49.05 -2.16
CA THR A 22 32.61 48.20 -3.35
C THR A 22 31.42 47.24 -3.49
N PHE A 23 30.97 46.61 -2.40
CA PHE A 23 29.81 45.74 -2.39
C PHE A 23 28.53 46.49 -2.75
N ASN A 24 28.27 47.66 -2.17
CA ASN A 24 27.09 48.47 -2.50
C ASN A 24 27.08 48.88 -3.97
N ARG A 25 28.22 49.27 -4.54
CA ARG A 25 28.36 49.63 -5.96
C ARG A 25 28.15 48.45 -6.91
N VAL A 26 28.69 47.28 -6.57
CA VAL A 26 28.63 46.09 -7.44
C VAL A 26 27.27 45.40 -7.34
N THR A 27 26.74 45.25 -6.12
CA THR A 27 25.47 44.58 -5.86
C THR A 27 24.27 45.46 -6.17
N LYS A 28 24.43 46.80 -6.08
CA LYS A 28 23.36 47.79 -6.32
C LYS A 28 22.10 47.50 -5.48
N SER A 29 22.30 47.10 -4.22
CA SER A 29 21.22 46.76 -3.27
C SER A 29 20.10 47.79 -3.26
N ASP A 30 20.45 49.08 -3.27
CA ASP A 30 19.48 50.17 -3.14
C ASP A 30 18.60 50.30 -4.38
N GLN A 31 19.19 50.09 -5.57
CA GLN A 31 18.45 50.09 -6.83
C GLN A 31 17.50 48.89 -6.89
N ILE A 32 17.94 47.73 -6.39
CA ILE A 32 17.10 46.53 -6.31
C ILE A 32 15.91 46.79 -5.38
N ILE A 33 16.13 47.31 -4.18
CA ILE A 33 15.05 47.60 -3.23
C ILE A 33 14.04 48.59 -3.83
N GLN A 34 14.51 49.65 -4.49
CA GLN A 34 13.63 50.62 -5.16
C GLN A 34 12.80 49.97 -6.27
N LEU A 35 13.42 49.17 -7.14
CA LEU A 35 12.71 48.46 -8.21
C LEU A 35 11.67 47.49 -7.63
N TYR A 36 12.01 46.69 -6.63
CA TYR A 36 11.05 45.78 -5.99
C TYR A 36 9.89 46.53 -5.33
N SER A 37 10.13 47.70 -4.73
CA SER A 37 9.06 48.50 -4.11
C SER A 37 8.08 49.11 -5.12
N GLU A 38 8.51 49.35 -6.35
CA GLU A 38 7.65 49.88 -7.42
C GLU A 38 6.81 48.79 -8.11
N PHE A 39 7.30 47.55 -8.15
CA PHE A 39 6.71 46.48 -8.96
C PHE A 39 6.03 45.35 -8.16
N VAL A 40 6.15 45.32 -6.82
CA VAL A 40 5.64 44.21 -6.00
C VAL A 40 4.71 44.71 -4.90
N GLU A 41 3.52 44.14 -4.84
CA GLU A 41 2.60 44.29 -3.70
C GLU A 41 2.91 43.22 -2.66
N ALA A 42 3.08 43.63 -1.40
CA ALA A 42 3.30 42.70 -0.30
C ALA A 42 1.97 42.08 0.15
N GLU A 43 1.80 40.78 -0.07
CA GLU A 43 0.69 40.02 0.50
C GLU A 43 0.97 39.69 1.97
N LEU A 44 -0.02 39.89 2.84
CA LEU A 44 0.07 39.51 4.24
C LEU A 44 -0.18 38.00 4.39
N PHE A 45 0.84 37.26 4.83
CA PHE A 45 0.69 35.86 5.20
C PHE A 45 0.06 35.73 6.58
N ASP A 46 -1.20 35.31 6.66
CA ASP A 46 -1.82 34.88 7.92
C ASP A 46 -1.72 33.34 8.06
N PRO A 47 -0.91 32.84 9.02
CA PRO A 47 -0.76 31.41 9.24
C PRO A 47 -2.07 30.68 9.55
N ARG A 48 -3.05 31.36 10.16
CA ARG A 48 -4.34 30.75 10.53
C ARG A 48 -5.22 30.53 9.31
N ASP A 49 -5.22 31.47 8.37
CA ASP A 49 -5.98 31.35 7.14
C ASP A 49 -5.39 30.27 6.24
N GLU A 50 -4.06 30.19 6.14
CA GLU A 50 -3.38 29.13 5.39
C GLU A 50 -3.57 27.74 6.02
N LEU A 51 -3.58 27.66 7.36
CA LEU A 51 -3.92 26.42 8.06
C LEU A 51 -5.36 26.01 7.78
N LYS A 52 -6.30 26.97 7.75
CA LYS A 52 -7.71 26.70 7.43
C LYS A 52 -7.89 26.23 5.98
N ARG A 53 -7.19 26.85 5.02
CA ARG A 53 -7.16 26.42 3.62
C ARG A 53 -6.62 25.00 3.49
N SER A 54 -5.48 24.72 4.12
CA SER A 54 -4.85 23.40 4.12
C SER A 54 -5.74 22.33 4.76
N LYS A 55 -6.37 22.64 5.90
CA LYS A 55 -7.35 21.75 6.54
C LYS A 55 -8.47 21.37 5.58
N ASN A 56 -9.11 22.36 4.94
CA ASN A 56 -10.24 22.12 4.05
C ASN A 56 -9.81 21.31 2.81
N ALA A 57 -8.60 21.56 2.29
CA ALA A 57 -8.03 20.80 1.19
C ALA A 57 -7.82 19.32 1.57
N VAL A 58 -7.23 19.04 2.73
CA VAL A 58 -7.05 17.66 3.22
C VAL A 58 -8.39 16.99 3.52
N GLU A 59 -9.33 17.72 4.12
CA GLU A 59 -10.65 17.19 4.44
C GLU A 59 -11.42 16.79 3.17
N SER A 60 -11.45 17.65 2.16
CA SER A 60 -12.09 17.34 0.87
C SER A 60 -11.39 16.19 0.14
N TYR A 61 -10.05 16.17 0.16
CA TYR A 61 -9.23 15.10 -0.43
C TYR A 61 -9.54 13.73 0.18
N LEU A 62 -9.63 13.64 1.51
CA LEU A 62 -9.93 12.40 2.23
C LEU A 62 -11.40 12.00 2.09
N ARG A 63 -12.33 12.96 2.19
CA ARG A 63 -13.76 12.72 2.06
C ARG A 63 -14.09 12.07 0.71
N ARG A 64 -13.50 12.59 -0.37
CA ARG A 64 -13.71 12.05 -1.71
C ARG A 64 -13.26 10.59 -1.85
N ARG A 65 -12.12 10.24 -1.24
CA ARG A 65 -11.59 8.87 -1.25
C ARG A 65 -12.42 7.92 -0.38
N ALA A 66 -12.93 8.42 0.75
CA ALA A 66 -13.86 7.66 1.58
C ALA A 66 -15.18 7.35 0.84
N GLU A 67 -15.72 8.31 0.08
CA GLU A 67 -16.90 8.09 -0.78
C GLU A 67 -16.67 6.99 -1.81
N PHE A 68 -15.51 6.96 -2.47
CA PHE A 68 -15.17 5.90 -3.43
C PHE A 68 -15.07 4.52 -2.79
N ALA A 69 -14.41 4.42 -1.63
CA ALA A 69 -14.35 3.16 -0.88
C ALA A 69 -15.76 2.68 -0.49
N TYR A 70 -16.63 3.60 -0.06
CA TYR A 70 -18.01 3.29 0.28
C TYR A 70 -18.83 2.82 -0.93
N LYS A 71 -18.73 3.51 -2.09
CA LYS A 71 -19.40 3.10 -3.33
C LYS A 71 -18.95 1.71 -3.78
N ALA A 72 -17.64 1.42 -3.71
CA ALA A 72 -17.11 0.10 -4.03
C ALA A 72 -17.66 -0.99 -3.09
N LYS A 73 -17.74 -0.72 -1.79
CA LYS A 73 -18.35 -1.61 -0.79
C LYS A 73 -19.81 -1.91 -1.12
N VAL A 74 -20.63 -0.88 -1.32
CA VAL A 74 -22.07 -1.06 -1.63
C VAL A 74 -22.26 -1.84 -2.94
N SER A 75 -21.42 -1.59 -3.95
CA SER A 75 -21.46 -2.34 -5.22
C SER A 75 -21.21 -3.84 -5.04
N LEU A 76 -20.41 -4.23 -4.04
CA LEU A 76 -20.16 -5.64 -3.70
C LEU A 76 -21.32 -6.25 -2.90
N GLU A 77 -21.89 -5.50 -1.94
CA GLU A 77 -22.97 -5.98 -1.07
C GLU A 77 -24.25 -6.35 -1.83
N VAL A 78 -24.53 -5.67 -2.95
CA VAL A 78 -25.71 -5.92 -3.78
C VAL A 78 -25.53 -7.15 -4.69
N ARG A 79 -24.30 -7.65 -4.86
CA ARG A 79 -24.00 -8.78 -5.75
C ARG A 79 -24.19 -10.11 -5.04
N GLU A 80 -24.84 -11.05 -5.73
CA GLU A 80 -24.94 -12.44 -5.30
C GLU A 80 -23.76 -13.27 -5.82
N LEU A 81 -23.41 -14.32 -5.06
CA LEU A 81 -22.44 -15.31 -5.53
C LEU A 81 -23.05 -16.14 -6.66
N MET A 82 -22.23 -16.45 -7.65
CA MET A 82 -22.65 -17.30 -8.76
C MET A 82 -23.02 -18.70 -8.25
N ASN A 83 -24.22 -19.16 -8.60
CA ASN A 83 -24.70 -20.50 -8.32
C ASN A 83 -24.31 -21.45 -9.47
N ALA A 84 -23.07 -21.96 -9.43
CA ALA A 84 -22.55 -22.95 -10.38
C ALA A 84 -21.83 -24.07 -9.64
N SER A 85 -21.81 -25.28 -10.22
CA SER A 85 -21.17 -26.44 -9.60
C SER A 85 -19.64 -26.27 -9.54
N ASP A 86 -19.00 -27.02 -8.65
CA ASP A 86 -17.54 -26.98 -8.45
C ASP A 86 -16.77 -27.46 -9.69
N GLU A 87 -17.35 -28.37 -10.46
CA GLU A 87 -16.81 -28.86 -11.73
C GLU A 87 -16.98 -27.82 -12.83
N GLU A 88 -18.15 -27.18 -12.91
CA GLU A 88 -18.47 -26.22 -13.96
C GLU A 88 -17.56 -24.99 -13.93
N VAL A 89 -17.18 -24.51 -12.74
CA VAL A 89 -16.26 -23.36 -12.62
C VAL A 89 -14.83 -23.67 -13.07
N ASN A 90 -14.49 -24.97 -13.12
CA ASN A 90 -13.19 -25.50 -13.50
C ASN A 90 -13.14 -26.21 -14.85
N ASP A 91 -14.27 -26.43 -15.52
CA ASP A 91 -14.31 -27.02 -16.86
C ASP A 91 -14.10 -25.94 -17.94
N PRO A 92 -12.99 -25.97 -18.72
CA PRO A 92 -12.74 -25.01 -19.79
C PRO A 92 -13.80 -24.96 -20.88
N LYS A 93 -14.65 -26.00 -20.99
CA LYS A 93 -15.75 -26.08 -21.96
C LYS A 93 -17.07 -25.56 -21.41
N SER A 94 -17.17 -25.38 -20.09
CA SER A 94 -18.37 -24.86 -19.45
C SER A 94 -18.52 -23.36 -19.70
N LYS A 95 -19.78 -22.90 -19.79
CA LYS A 95 -20.09 -21.47 -19.82
C LYS A 95 -19.78 -20.76 -18.50
N SER A 96 -19.76 -21.52 -17.40
CA SER A 96 -19.48 -21.01 -16.05
C SER A 96 -17.99 -21.01 -15.71
N PHE A 97 -17.12 -21.33 -16.68
CA PHE A 97 -15.68 -21.35 -16.48
C PHE A 97 -15.16 -19.96 -16.04
N ILE A 98 -14.56 -19.91 -14.86
CA ILE A 98 -14.09 -18.65 -14.29
C ILE A 98 -12.64 -18.39 -14.71
N ARG A 99 -12.42 -17.26 -15.38
CA ARG A 99 -11.10 -16.68 -15.69
C ARG A 99 -10.93 -15.36 -14.94
N PHE A 100 -9.72 -15.06 -14.52
CA PHE A 100 -9.37 -13.77 -13.94
C PHE A 100 -7.97 -13.36 -14.40
N MET A 101 -7.70 -12.06 -14.41
CA MET A 101 -6.38 -11.54 -14.76
C MET A 101 -5.40 -11.75 -13.59
N SER A 102 -4.45 -12.65 -13.75
CA SER A 102 -3.45 -12.93 -12.73
C SER A 102 -2.40 -11.81 -12.69
N ALA A 103 -2.21 -11.20 -11.52
CA ALA A 103 -1.15 -10.21 -11.30
C ALA A 103 0.24 -10.82 -11.50
N LYS A 104 0.39 -12.10 -11.14
CA LYS A 104 1.63 -12.88 -11.21
C LYS A 104 2.01 -13.21 -12.66
N GLN A 105 1.06 -13.72 -13.45
CA GLN A 105 1.31 -14.14 -14.84
C GLN A 105 1.15 -13.01 -15.87
N GLY A 106 0.43 -11.94 -15.55
CA GLY A 106 0.17 -10.84 -16.49
C GLY A 106 -0.95 -11.09 -17.51
N ASN A 107 -1.62 -12.24 -17.43
CA ASN A 107 -2.69 -12.68 -18.32
C ASN A 107 -3.76 -13.49 -17.56
N ASP A 108 -4.75 -14.00 -18.28
CA ASP A 108 -5.79 -14.89 -17.75
C ASP A 108 -5.60 -16.37 -18.12
N ALA A 109 -4.37 -16.77 -18.49
CA ALA A 109 -4.03 -18.18 -18.65
C ALA A 109 -4.08 -18.90 -17.30
N THR A 110 -4.32 -20.22 -17.32
CA THR A 110 -4.32 -21.02 -16.10
C THR A 110 -3.99 -22.48 -16.36
N THR A 111 -3.60 -23.19 -15.30
CA THR A 111 -3.38 -24.64 -15.33
C THR A 111 -4.32 -25.30 -14.32
N ILE A 112 -5.17 -26.20 -14.80
CA ILE A 112 -6.11 -26.94 -13.96
C ILE A 112 -5.47 -28.28 -13.61
N TYR A 113 -5.34 -28.54 -12.31
CA TYR A 113 -4.87 -29.83 -11.80
C TYR A 113 -6.07 -30.69 -11.43
N VAL A 114 -6.10 -31.91 -11.96
CA VAL A 114 -7.12 -32.89 -11.59
C VAL A 114 -6.84 -33.37 -10.16
N HIS A 115 -7.87 -33.38 -9.31
CA HIS A 115 -7.79 -33.86 -7.93
C HIS A 115 -7.79 -35.40 -7.88
N ASP A 116 -6.83 -36.02 -8.55
CA ASP A 116 -6.60 -37.46 -8.52
C ASP A 116 -5.10 -37.75 -8.35
N HIS A 117 -4.76 -39.03 -8.17
CA HIS A 117 -3.36 -39.45 -8.06
C HIS A 117 -2.62 -39.46 -9.41
N THR A 118 -3.28 -39.03 -10.50
CA THR A 118 -2.74 -39.14 -11.86
C THR A 118 -1.86 -37.94 -12.26
N LEU A 119 -1.80 -36.89 -11.43
CA LEU A 119 -1.05 -35.65 -11.67
C LEU A 119 -1.38 -34.99 -13.02
N ARG A 120 -2.57 -35.27 -13.55
CA ARG A 120 -3.00 -34.76 -14.84
C ARG A 120 -3.23 -33.25 -14.73
N LYS A 121 -2.62 -32.51 -15.65
CA LYS A 121 -2.78 -31.06 -15.77
C LYS A 121 -3.33 -30.68 -17.13
N THR A 122 -4.30 -29.77 -17.14
CA THR A 122 -4.86 -29.19 -18.36
C THR A 122 -4.44 -27.73 -18.41
N LYS A 123 -3.63 -27.36 -19.41
CA LYS A 123 -3.27 -25.96 -19.65
C LYS A 123 -4.38 -25.29 -20.45
N VAL A 124 -4.82 -24.14 -19.97
CA VAL A 124 -5.79 -23.29 -20.64
C VAL A 124 -5.06 -22.06 -21.16
N ASN A 125 -5.11 -21.86 -22.48
CA ASN A 125 -4.46 -20.72 -23.12
C ASN A 125 -5.10 -19.39 -22.70
N GLU A 126 -4.28 -18.34 -22.71
CA GLU A 126 -4.72 -16.97 -22.49
C GLU A 126 -5.79 -16.54 -23.50
N THR A 127 -6.73 -15.74 -23.01
CA THR A 127 -7.73 -15.02 -23.80
C THR A 127 -7.54 -13.51 -23.71
N ARG A 128 -6.97 -13.02 -22.60
CA ARG A 128 -6.70 -11.61 -22.34
C ARG A 128 -5.33 -11.46 -21.68
N ASN A 129 -4.63 -10.40 -22.03
CA ASN A 129 -3.37 -9.99 -21.42
C ASN A 129 -3.44 -8.52 -20.99
N PHE A 130 -2.53 -8.11 -20.11
CA PHE A 130 -2.43 -6.69 -19.74
C PHE A 130 -1.83 -5.87 -20.89
N SER A 131 -2.56 -4.84 -21.33
CA SER A 131 -1.99 -3.74 -22.12
C SER A 131 -1.34 -2.73 -21.17
N LEU A 132 -0.11 -2.99 -20.76
CA LEU A 132 0.62 -2.14 -19.82
C LEU A 132 1.21 -0.91 -20.50
N ALA A 133 0.96 0.28 -19.93
CA ALA A 133 1.60 1.52 -20.32
C ALA A 133 2.19 2.23 -19.09
N ALA A 134 3.31 2.92 -19.27
CA ALA A 134 3.95 3.69 -18.20
C ALA A 134 2.98 4.76 -17.68
N ASN A 135 2.80 4.82 -16.37
CA ASN A 135 1.83 5.71 -15.74
C ASN A 135 2.52 6.69 -14.79
N ALA A 136 2.46 7.98 -15.12
CA ALA A 136 3.09 9.05 -14.34
C ALA A 136 2.56 9.14 -12.89
N ASN A 137 1.29 8.80 -12.66
CA ASN A 137 0.69 8.83 -11.31
C ASN A 137 1.22 7.69 -10.41
N PHE A 138 1.91 6.71 -10.99
CA PHE A 138 2.52 5.58 -10.29
C PHE A 138 4.03 5.53 -10.55
N TYR A 139 4.70 6.68 -10.61
CA TYR A 139 6.16 6.76 -10.78
C TYR A 139 6.66 6.00 -12.03
N SER A 140 5.91 6.09 -13.12
CA SER A 140 6.17 5.39 -14.39
C SER A 140 6.04 3.86 -14.33
N LEU A 141 5.43 3.31 -13.28
CA LEU A 141 5.07 1.89 -13.22
C LEU A 141 4.17 1.53 -14.42
N PRO A 142 4.44 0.43 -15.14
CA PRO A 142 3.57 -0.06 -16.19
C PRO A 142 2.23 -0.53 -15.60
N THR A 143 1.12 0.11 -16.01
CA THR A 143 -0.22 -0.21 -15.54
C THR A 143 -1.20 -0.33 -16.72
N SER A 144 -2.26 -1.12 -16.54
CA SER A 144 -3.36 -1.27 -17.48
C SER A 144 -4.65 -0.71 -16.88
N SER A 145 -5.28 0.22 -17.59
CA SER A 145 -6.54 0.87 -17.14
C SER A 145 -7.80 0.09 -17.55
N ILE A 146 -7.65 -1.07 -18.20
CA ILE A 146 -8.77 -1.84 -18.76
C ILE A 146 -9.46 -2.67 -17.67
N ALA A 147 -8.67 -3.37 -16.86
CA ALA A 147 -9.15 -4.34 -15.87
C ALA A 147 -8.32 -4.25 -14.59
N SER A 148 -8.82 -4.85 -13.51
CA SER A 148 -8.04 -5.08 -12.29
C SER A 148 -7.21 -6.37 -12.38
N ALA A 149 -6.14 -6.42 -11.61
CA ALA A 149 -5.31 -7.60 -11.44
C ALA A 149 -5.66 -8.30 -10.13
N VAL A 150 -5.55 -9.63 -10.11
CA VAL A 150 -5.78 -10.46 -8.92
C VAL A 150 -4.47 -11.11 -8.51
N HIS A 151 -4.03 -10.81 -7.29
CA HIS A 151 -2.94 -11.49 -6.60
C HIS A 151 -3.51 -12.58 -5.69
N ILE A 152 -2.89 -13.76 -5.75
CA ILE A 152 -3.22 -14.90 -4.89
C ILE A 152 -1.92 -15.30 -4.17
N PRO A 153 -1.92 -15.29 -2.82
CA PRO A 153 -0.79 -15.77 -2.01
C PRO A 153 -0.35 -17.18 -2.39
N THR A 154 0.94 -17.45 -2.31
CA THR A 154 1.55 -18.74 -2.70
C THR A 154 0.94 -19.97 -2.03
N PRO A 155 0.53 -19.94 -0.74
CA PRO A 155 -0.09 -21.10 -0.09
C PRO A 155 -1.51 -21.43 -0.59
N LEU A 156 -2.16 -20.52 -1.33
CA LEU A 156 -3.54 -20.69 -1.78
C LEU A 156 -3.59 -21.30 -3.18
N TYR A 157 -4.44 -22.31 -3.35
CA TYR A 157 -4.73 -22.89 -4.64
C TYR A 157 -5.71 -22.03 -5.44
N ASP A 158 -5.23 -21.45 -6.54
CA ASP A 158 -5.96 -20.49 -7.37
C ASP A 158 -7.18 -21.06 -8.09
N ARG A 159 -7.30 -22.38 -8.22
CA ARG A 159 -8.45 -23.08 -8.83
C ARG A 159 -9.41 -23.71 -7.82
N ASN A 160 -9.30 -23.36 -6.54
CA ASN A 160 -10.33 -23.72 -5.55
C ASN A 160 -11.69 -23.15 -6.00
N PRO A 161 -12.75 -23.97 -6.17
CA PRO A 161 -14.07 -23.52 -6.62
C PRO A 161 -14.67 -22.37 -5.80
N GLU A 162 -14.53 -22.40 -4.48
CA GLU A 162 -15.04 -21.34 -3.60
C GLU A 162 -14.30 -20.01 -3.84
N LEU A 163 -12.97 -20.09 -3.94
CA LEU A 163 -12.11 -18.94 -4.22
C LEU A 163 -12.45 -18.32 -5.58
N LEU A 164 -12.62 -19.14 -6.62
CA LEU A 164 -12.97 -18.69 -7.97
C LEU A 164 -14.31 -17.96 -8.00
N ARG A 165 -15.34 -18.49 -7.32
CA ARG A 165 -16.64 -17.80 -7.19
C ARG A 165 -16.51 -16.45 -6.51
N LYS A 166 -15.73 -16.36 -5.42
CA LYS A 166 -15.45 -15.08 -4.74
C LYS A 166 -14.69 -14.10 -5.65
N ILE A 167 -13.68 -14.57 -6.39
CA ILE A 167 -12.95 -13.75 -7.37
C ILE A 167 -13.91 -13.20 -8.43
N LYS A 168 -14.81 -14.03 -8.97
CA LYS A 168 -15.80 -13.59 -9.94
C LYS A 168 -16.78 -12.58 -9.36
N TRP A 169 -17.24 -12.79 -8.12
CA TRP A 169 -18.12 -11.88 -7.41
C TRP A 169 -17.48 -10.50 -7.16
N SER A 170 -16.17 -10.45 -6.93
CA SER A 170 -15.43 -9.19 -6.72
C SER A 170 -15.07 -8.43 -8.01
N GLU A 171 -15.60 -8.80 -9.18
CA GLU A 171 -15.33 -8.12 -10.45
C GLU A 171 -16.10 -6.77 -10.55
N ILE A 172 -15.55 -5.74 -9.88
CA ILE A 172 -16.09 -4.37 -9.80
C ILE A 172 -15.28 -3.35 -10.63
N ASP A 173 -14.63 -3.80 -11.69
CA ASP A 173 -13.74 -2.98 -12.54
C ASP A 173 -14.42 -1.72 -13.09
N GLU A 174 -15.72 -1.79 -13.39
CA GLU A 174 -16.51 -0.65 -13.86
C GLU A 174 -16.58 0.48 -12.82
N VAL A 175 -16.78 0.13 -11.55
CA VAL A 175 -16.82 1.08 -10.43
C VAL A 175 -15.44 1.71 -10.26
N TYR A 176 -14.38 0.90 -10.29
CA TYR A 176 -13.01 1.40 -10.18
C TYR A 176 -12.61 2.33 -11.34
N ARG A 177 -13.03 2.01 -12.57
CA ARG A 177 -12.78 2.85 -13.73
C ARG A 177 -13.49 4.19 -13.61
N THR A 178 -14.77 4.17 -13.20
CA THR A 178 -15.56 5.38 -12.96
C THR A 178 -14.89 6.29 -11.93
N HIS A 179 -14.41 5.74 -10.80
CA HIS A 179 -13.69 6.53 -9.80
C HIS A 179 -12.43 7.20 -10.37
N ARG A 180 -11.68 6.49 -11.22
CA ARG A 180 -10.46 7.01 -11.82
C ARG A 180 -10.71 8.07 -12.90
N GLU A 181 -11.82 7.95 -13.63
CA GLU A 181 -12.28 8.99 -14.55
C GLU A 181 -12.71 10.26 -13.78
N GLU A 182 -13.38 10.09 -12.65
CA GLU A 182 -13.77 11.18 -11.75
C GLU A 182 -12.58 11.83 -11.02
N THR A 183 -11.50 11.09 -10.75
CA THR A 183 -10.36 11.57 -9.94
C THR A 183 -9.05 10.95 -10.42
N ARG A 184 -8.24 11.76 -11.12
CA ARG A 184 -7.03 11.30 -11.83
C ARG A 184 -5.86 10.96 -10.90
N ASP A 185 -5.77 11.60 -9.75
CA ASP A 185 -4.73 11.41 -8.72
C ASP A 185 -5.04 10.24 -7.76
N LEU A 186 -5.98 9.37 -8.10
CA LEU A 186 -6.19 8.14 -7.35
C LEU A 186 -4.98 7.22 -7.45
N ALA A 187 -4.52 6.78 -6.28
CA ALA A 187 -3.61 5.66 -6.13
C ALA A 187 -4.33 4.34 -6.46
N PHE A 188 -3.70 3.21 -6.13
CA PHE A 188 -4.32 1.90 -6.33
C PHE A 188 -5.62 1.79 -5.53
N GLN A 189 -6.67 1.35 -6.21
CA GLN A 189 -7.88 0.89 -5.54
C GLN A 189 -7.69 -0.58 -5.22
N LEU A 190 -7.71 -0.92 -3.94
CA LEU A 190 -7.41 -2.25 -3.42
C LEU A 190 -8.66 -2.89 -2.81
N PHE A 191 -8.81 -4.19 -3.00
CA PHE A 191 -9.76 -5.04 -2.30
C PHE A 191 -9.05 -6.31 -1.87
N CYS A 192 -9.06 -6.60 -0.57
CA CYS A 192 -8.55 -7.86 -0.03
C CYS A 192 -9.73 -8.66 0.49
N SER A 193 -9.84 -9.91 0.04
CA SER A 193 -10.87 -10.83 0.50
C SER A 193 -10.43 -11.54 1.78
N GLU A 194 -11.40 -11.90 2.61
CA GLU A 194 -11.23 -12.86 3.71
C GLU A 194 -10.57 -14.17 3.26
N SER A 195 -10.80 -14.56 2.00
CA SER A 195 -10.21 -15.76 1.40
C SER A 195 -8.76 -15.57 0.94
N GLY A 196 -8.14 -14.41 1.20
CA GLY A 196 -6.71 -14.15 1.04
C GLY A 196 -6.26 -13.61 -0.30
N TYR A 197 -7.11 -13.63 -1.34
CA TYR A 197 -6.77 -12.97 -2.60
C TYR A 197 -6.95 -11.45 -2.52
N MET A 198 -6.12 -10.73 -3.27
CA MET A 198 -6.18 -9.28 -3.40
C MET A 198 -6.47 -8.89 -4.84
N ARG A 199 -7.44 -8.01 -5.05
CA ARG A 199 -7.73 -7.38 -6.33
C ARG A 199 -7.28 -5.92 -6.29
N PHE A 200 -6.63 -5.44 -7.35
CA PHE A 200 -6.20 -4.05 -7.43
C PHE A 200 -6.36 -3.44 -8.83
N PHE A 201 -6.72 -2.17 -8.86
CA PHE A 201 -6.90 -1.37 -10.07
C PHE A 201 -6.12 -0.04 -10.00
N PRO A 202 -5.46 0.41 -11.08
CA PRO A 202 -5.31 -0.26 -12.37
C PRO A 202 -4.48 -1.55 -12.26
N ALA A 203 -4.62 -2.48 -13.21
CA ALA A 203 -3.84 -3.70 -13.20
C ALA A 203 -2.34 -3.39 -13.38
N ALA A 204 -1.49 -4.12 -12.66
CA ALA A 204 -0.04 -4.10 -12.83
C ALA A 204 0.51 -5.50 -12.57
N SER A 205 1.66 -5.81 -13.16
CA SER A 205 2.37 -7.07 -12.89
C SER A 205 2.91 -7.08 -11.46
N TRP A 206 2.79 -8.22 -10.76
CA TRP A 206 3.29 -8.38 -9.40
C TRP A 206 4.82 -8.43 -9.40
N PHE A 207 5.44 -7.63 -8.53
CA PHE A 207 6.89 -7.41 -8.54
C PHE A 207 7.71 -8.67 -8.22
N TRP A 208 7.21 -9.52 -7.31
CA TRP A 208 7.99 -10.63 -6.74
C TRP A 208 8.04 -11.90 -7.61
N ASP A 209 7.09 -12.09 -8.53
CA ASP A 209 6.98 -13.37 -9.27
C ASP A 209 7.98 -13.47 -10.44
N ASN A 210 8.63 -12.37 -10.81
CA ASN A 210 9.61 -12.34 -11.90
C ASN A 210 11.06 -12.56 -11.43
N HIS A 211 11.29 -12.74 -10.13
CA HIS A 211 12.63 -12.95 -9.56
C HIS A 211 12.77 -14.40 -9.08
N VAL A 212 13.64 -15.17 -9.76
CA VAL A 212 13.97 -16.57 -9.41
C VAL A 212 14.47 -16.70 -7.96
N ASP A 213 14.97 -15.60 -7.39
CA ASP A 213 15.61 -15.56 -6.08
C ASP A 213 14.65 -15.21 -4.92
N HIS A 214 13.40 -14.81 -5.20
CA HIS A 214 12.49 -14.26 -4.17
C HIS A 214 11.13 -14.95 -4.18
N LEU A 215 10.84 -15.65 -3.09
CA LEU A 215 9.52 -16.26 -2.86
C LEU A 215 8.50 -15.17 -2.50
N ASP A 216 7.35 -15.17 -3.17
CA ASP A 216 6.23 -14.30 -2.81
C ASP A 216 5.55 -14.78 -1.52
N LEU A 217 5.89 -14.13 -0.41
CA LEU A 217 5.30 -14.35 0.93
C LEU A 217 4.13 -13.39 1.22
N PHE A 218 3.71 -12.58 0.25
CA PHE A 218 2.67 -11.59 0.47
C PHE A 218 1.30 -12.24 0.67
N ASP A 219 0.65 -11.91 1.79
CA ASP A 219 -0.77 -12.15 2.04
C ASP A 219 -1.43 -10.83 2.42
N CYS A 220 -2.48 -10.45 1.70
CA CYS A 220 -3.13 -9.16 1.93
C CYS A 220 -3.80 -9.07 3.30
N ARG A 221 -4.14 -10.21 3.93
CA ARG A 221 -4.78 -10.26 5.25
C ARG A 221 -3.82 -9.91 6.38
N ASN A 222 -2.51 -10.09 6.15
CA ASN A 222 -1.46 -9.75 7.11
C ASN A 222 -1.03 -8.28 7.01
N THR A 223 -1.64 -7.50 6.11
CA THR A 223 -1.29 -6.09 5.97
C THR A 223 -1.97 -5.23 7.04
N GLN A 224 -1.27 -4.17 7.47
CA GLN A 224 -1.77 -3.28 8.51
C GLN A 224 -3.12 -2.64 8.16
N TRP A 225 -3.34 -2.30 6.89
CA TRP A 225 -4.60 -1.67 6.45
C TRP A 225 -5.78 -2.65 6.53
N TYR A 226 -5.56 -3.94 6.26
CA TYR A 226 -6.59 -4.97 6.41
C TYR A 226 -6.87 -5.23 7.90
N ILE A 227 -5.82 -5.43 8.71
CA ILE A 227 -5.93 -5.71 10.15
C ILE A 227 -6.67 -4.58 10.88
N ASN A 228 -6.32 -3.32 10.59
CA ASN A 228 -6.95 -2.15 11.20
C ASN A 228 -8.42 -1.98 10.79
N ALA A 229 -8.82 -2.51 9.63
CA ALA A 229 -10.21 -2.46 9.16
C ALA A 229 -11.04 -3.65 9.66
N ALA A 230 -10.41 -4.82 9.82
CA ALA A 230 -11.06 -6.05 10.23
C ALA A 230 -11.20 -6.18 11.76
N THR A 231 -10.33 -5.52 12.52
CA THR A 231 -10.28 -5.64 13.99
C THR A 231 -10.28 -4.28 14.67
N ASN A 232 -10.88 -4.22 15.86
CA ASN A 232 -10.78 -3.08 16.76
C ASN A 232 -9.55 -3.21 17.66
N SER A 233 -9.17 -2.10 18.30
CA SER A 233 -8.11 -2.07 19.31
C SER A 233 -8.38 -3.09 20.42
N LYS A 234 -7.39 -3.92 20.75
CA LYS A 234 -7.52 -5.05 21.67
C LYS A 234 -6.36 -5.11 22.67
N ASN A 235 -6.65 -5.67 23.85
CA ASN A 235 -5.68 -5.98 24.88
C ASN A 235 -5.47 -7.50 24.92
N VAL A 236 -4.27 -7.97 24.62
CA VAL A 236 -3.96 -9.41 24.48
C VAL A 236 -3.01 -9.85 25.60
N LEU A 237 -3.38 -10.90 26.33
CA LEU A 237 -2.48 -11.57 27.27
C LEU A 237 -2.06 -12.92 26.68
N ILE A 238 -0.77 -13.07 26.37
CA ILE A 238 -0.21 -14.31 25.83
C ILE A 238 0.39 -15.09 27.00
N MET A 239 -0.16 -16.26 27.30
CA MET A 239 0.40 -17.16 28.31
C MET A 239 1.24 -18.23 27.61
N LEU A 240 2.54 -18.30 27.93
CA LEU A 240 3.47 -19.26 27.33
C LEU A 240 3.82 -20.36 28.32
N ASP A 241 3.50 -21.61 27.99
CA ASP A 241 3.94 -22.76 28.78
C ASP A 241 5.46 -22.93 28.64
N MET A 242 6.16 -22.84 29.77
CA MET A 242 7.60 -23.02 29.95
C MET A 242 7.91 -24.29 30.77
N SER A 243 6.94 -25.19 30.92
CA SER A 243 7.13 -26.48 31.58
C SER A 243 8.20 -27.33 30.87
N GLY A 244 8.76 -28.31 31.60
CA GLY A 244 9.77 -29.21 31.02
C GLY A 244 9.28 -29.98 29.79
N SER A 245 7.97 -30.10 29.58
CA SER A 245 7.36 -30.74 28.40
C SER A 245 7.49 -29.94 27.10
N MET A 246 7.84 -28.66 27.21
CA MET A 246 8.00 -27.74 26.07
C MET A 246 9.42 -27.68 25.54
N LEU A 247 10.39 -28.32 26.21
CA LEU A 247 11.80 -28.28 25.79
C LEU A 247 12.00 -28.78 24.35
N GLY A 248 12.85 -28.07 23.60
CA GLY A 248 13.20 -28.41 22.21
C GLY A 248 12.24 -27.83 21.18
N GLN A 249 11.76 -28.65 20.25
CA GLN A 249 10.98 -28.20 19.09
C GLN A 249 9.68 -27.49 19.47
N ARG A 250 9.02 -27.92 20.56
CA ARG A 250 7.74 -27.34 21.00
C ARG A 250 7.90 -25.88 21.44
N TYR A 251 8.96 -25.57 22.16
CA TYR A 251 9.30 -24.20 22.56
C TYR A 251 9.61 -23.33 21.33
N GLU A 252 10.37 -23.85 20.36
CA GLU A 252 10.66 -23.08 19.15
C GLU A 252 9.39 -22.79 18.33
N ILE A 253 8.50 -23.77 18.18
CA ILE A 253 7.19 -23.57 17.53
C ILE A 253 6.35 -22.55 18.32
N ALA A 254 6.33 -22.63 19.65
CA ALA A 254 5.60 -21.69 20.48
C ALA A 254 6.13 -20.26 20.32
N LYS A 255 7.46 -20.08 20.25
CA LYS A 255 8.12 -18.80 20.00
C LYS A 255 7.72 -18.24 18.63
N GLN A 256 7.87 -19.03 17.56
CA GLN A 256 7.48 -18.61 16.20
C GLN A 256 5.98 -18.28 16.10
N THR A 257 5.13 -19.06 16.77
CA THR A 257 3.68 -18.79 16.83
C THR A 257 3.40 -17.48 17.56
N THR A 258 4.14 -17.19 18.64
CA THR A 258 4.02 -15.94 19.38
C THR A 258 4.46 -14.76 18.52
N GLU A 259 5.58 -14.87 17.81
CA GLU A 259 6.04 -13.86 16.86
C GLU A 259 4.98 -13.61 15.77
N ALA A 260 4.42 -14.66 15.18
CA ALA A 260 3.35 -14.54 14.19
C ALA A 260 2.07 -13.88 14.74
N ILE A 261 1.71 -14.12 16.01
CA ILE A 261 0.60 -13.41 16.66
C ILE A 261 0.94 -11.93 16.83
N LEU A 262 2.16 -11.59 17.28
CA LEU A 262 2.60 -10.21 17.46
C LEU A 262 2.60 -9.43 16.14
N GLU A 263 2.93 -10.07 15.02
CA GLU A 263 2.83 -9.47 13.68
C GLU A 263 1.40 -9.06 13.28
N THR A 264 0.37 -9.62 13.94
CA THR A 264 -1.04 -9.24 13.71
C THR A 264 -1.52 -8.08 14.60
N LEU A 265 -0.68 -7.58 15.50
CA LEU A 265 -1.03 -6.49 16.41
C LEU A 265 -0.74 -5.13 15.77
N SER A 266 -1.67 -4.19 15.95
CA SER A 266 -1.54 -2.81 15.50
C SER A 266 -0.89 -1.92 16.56
N HIS A 267 -0.52 -0.69 16.19
CA HIS A 267 -0.01 0.32 17.14
C HIS A 267 -1.00 0.70 18.25
N ASN A 268 -2.29 0.40 18.06
CA ASN A 268 -3.34 0.68 19.05
C ASN A 268 -3.62 -0.53 19.95
N ASP A 269 -2.95 -1.67 19.72
CA ASP A 269 -3.13 -2.88 20.51
C ASP A 269 -2.11 -2.94 21.65
N TYR A 270 -2.57 -3.35 22.82
CA TYR A 270 -1.70 -3.62 23.96
C TYR A 270 -1.53 -5.12 24.11
N PHE A 271 -0.32 -5.55 24.46
CA PHE A 271 -0.07 -6.95 24.78
C PHE A 271 0.86 -7.11 25.98
N ASN A 272 0.75 -8.25 26.64
CA ASN A 272 1.72 -8.72 27.60
C ASN A 272 1.92 -10.23 27.44
N ILE A 273 3.11 -10.73 27.81
CA ILE A 273 3.47 -12.14 27.72
C ILE A 273 3.82 -12.65 29.11
N MET A 274 3.13 -13.69 29.58
CA MET A 274 3.33 -14.30 30.88
C MET A 274 3.81 -15.75 30.73
N PRO A 275 5.01 -16.10 31.24
CA PRO A 275 5.44 -17.49 31.30
C PRO A 275 4.66 -18.23 32.38
N VAL A 276 4.14 -19.41 32.04
CA VAL A 276 3.51 -20.34 32.97
C VAL A 276 4.43 -21.54 33.10
N SER A 277 4.85 -21.85 34.31
CA SER A 277 5.53 -23.12 34.62
C SER A 277 4.83 -23.75 35.81
N SER A 278 4.97 -25.07 35.98
CA SER A 278 4.33 -25.82 37.07
C SER A 278 4.87 -25.52 38.47
N LEU A 279 5.43 -24.33 38.71
CA LEU A 279 5.68 -23.83 40.06
C LEU A 279 4.55 -22.87 40.45
N GLU A 280 3.93 -23.18 41.60
CA GLU A 280 2.83 -22.45 42.21
C GLU A 280 3.05 -20.93 42.21
N LEU A 281 2.02 -20.21 41.79
CA LEU A 281 1.87 -18.77 42.02
C LEU A 281 1.88 -18.52 43.53
N PHE A 282 2.92 -17.83 44.02
CA PHE A 282 2.87 -17.03 45.25
C PHE A 282 2.87 -15.55 44.87
#